data_AF-A0A182EXH9-F1
#
_entry.id   AF-A0A182EXH9-F1
#
_cell.length_a   1.000
_cell.length_b   1.000
_cell.length_c   1.000
_cell.angle_alpha   90.00
_cell.angle_beta   90.00
_cell.angle_gamma   90.00
#
_symmetry.space_group_name_H-M   'P 1'
#
loop_
_entity.id
_entity.type
_entity.pdbx_description
1 polymer ?
#
loop_
_entity_poly.entity_id
_entity_poly.type
_entity_poly.pdbx_seq_one_letter_code
_entity_poly.pdbx_strand_id
1 'polypeptide(L)'
;MILPISMEDLELFPKNKQLILPKAPIAKFLLDEFEQMRNQLAKIWWSRLIISVRGYVANYIEEDDEKLFLTDDAFIIIHRNLVESTVNDAIQQSLLP
;
A
#
# COMPACT_ATOMS: atom_id res chain seq x y z
N MET A 1 -19.74 29.17 1.76
CA MET A 1 -20.18 27.76 1.74
C MET A 1 -19.20 27.01 0.87
N ILE A 2 -18.47 26.04 1.42
CA ILE A 2 -17.59 25.17 0.64
C ILE A 2 -18.50 24.07 0.11
N LEU A 3 -18.68 24.01 -1.21
CA LEU A 3 -19.43 22.93 -1.85
C LEU A 3 -18.73 21.60 -1.52
N PRO A 4 -19.45 20.52 -1.19
CA PRO A 4 -18.84 19.21 -1.07
C PRO A 4 -18.25 18.87 -2.44
N ILE A 5 -16.96 18.55 -2.47
CA ILE A 5 -16.31 18.04 -3.67
C ILE A 5 -16.97 16.70 -3.97
N SER A 6 -17.87 16.69 -4.95
CA SER A 6 -18.42 15.46 -5.52
C SER A 6 -17.35 14.88 -6.44
N MET A 7 -16.53 13.96 -5.94
CA MET A 7 -15.60 13.21 -6.78
C MET A 7 -16.39 12.05 -7.38
N GLU A 8 -16.88 12.21 -8.61
CA GLU A 8 -17.44 11.07 -9.33
C GLU A 8 -16.37 9.99 -9.47
N ASP A 9 -16.74 8.71 -9.32
CA ASP A 9 -15.78 7.58 -9.34
C ASP A 9 -14.87 7.60 -10.58
N LEU A 10 -15.38 8.07 -11.72
CA LEU A 10 -14.63 8.23 -12.98
C LEU A 10 -13.52 9.30 -12.93
N GLU A 11 -13.56 10.24 -11.98
CA GLU A 11 -12.49 11.20 -11.71
C GLU A 11 -11.46 10.68 -10.69
N LEU A 12 -11.88 9.74 -9.83
CA LEU A 12 -11.02 9.10 -8.84
C LEU A 12 -10.13 8.03 -9.46
N PHE A 13 -10.59 7.41 -10.55
CA PHE A 13 -9.86 6.34 -11.21
C PHE A 13 -9.05 6.84 -12.42
N PRO A 14 -7.88 6.22 -12.65
CA PRO A 14 -7.02 6.60 -13.75
C PRO A 14 -7.70 6.30 -15.08
N LYS A 15 -7.83 7.34 -15.94
CA LYS A 15 -8.41 7.23 -17.29
C LYS A 15 -7.50 6.50 -18.28
N ASN A 16 -6.26 6.19 -17.86
CA ASN A 16 -5.27 5.50 -18.68
C ASN A 16 -5.12 4.06 -18.20
N LYS A 17 -5.16 3.12 -19.13
CA LYS A 17 -4.93 1.69 -18.87
C LYS A 17 -3.48 1.33 -18.56
N GLN A 18 -2.55 2.28 -18.73
CA GLN A 18 -1.14 2.08 -18.44
C GLN A 18 -0.73 2.78 -17.14
N LEU A 19 -0.07 2.04 -16.25
CA LEU A 19 0.59 2.60 -15.08
C LEU A 19 1.86 3.34 -15.53
N ILE A 20 1.76 4.66 -15.66
CA ILE A 20 2.92 5.50 -16.01
C ILE A 20 3.68 5.82 -14.72
N LEU A 21 4.79 5.10 -14.52
CA LEU A 21 5.73 5.44 -13.46
C LEU A 21 6.64 6.59 -13.91
N PRO A 22 6.94 7.55 -13.02
CA PRO A 22 7.87 8.62 -13.35
C PRO A 22 9.26 8.03 -13.62
N LYS A 23 9.94 8.55 -14.66
CA LYS A 23 11.27 8.06 -15.09
C LYS A 23 12.37 8.31 -14.06
N ALA A 24 12.13 9.24 -13.15
CA ALA A 24 13.01 9.55 -12.03
C ALA A 24 12.17 9.61 -10.75
N PRO A 25 12.75 9.28 -9.58
CA PRO A 25 12.08 9.46 -8.30
C PRO A 25 11.64 10.92 -8.14
N ILE A 26 10.34 11.16 -7.96
CA ILE A 26 9.80 12.51 -7.71
C ILE A 26 10.15 12.97 -6.29
N ALA A 27 10.35 12.00 -5.38
CA ALA A 27 10.78 12.23 -4.01
C ALA A 27 11.83 11.20 -3.61
N LYS A 28 12.72 11.59 -2.69
CA LYS A 28 13.66 10.66 -2.06
C LYS A 28 12.91 9.80 -1.06
N PHE A 29 13.03 8.49 -1.17
CA PHE A 29 12.58 7.58 -0.11
C PHE A 29 13.54 7.68 1.07
N LEU A 30 13.03 8.11 2.22
CA LEU A 30 13.77 8.23 3.47
C LEU A 30 13.26 7.14 4.42
N LEU A 31 14.09 6.12 4.65
CA LEU A 31 13.71 4.96 5.45
C LEU A 31 13.31 5.36 6.88
N ASP A 32 14.07 6.27 7.49
CA ASP A 32 13.80 6.74 8.86
C ASP A 32 12.43 7.43 8.98
N GLU A 33 12.05 8.23 7.98
CA GLU A 33 10.74 8.89 7.95
C GLU A 33 9.61 7.89 7.77
N PHE A 34 9.83 6.89 6.92
CA PHE A 34 8.88 5.80 6.71
C PHE A 34 8.69 4.99 8.00
N GLU A 35 9.77 4.63 8.70
CA GLU A 35 9.69 3.89 9.95
C GLU A 35 8.97 4.68 11.05
N GLN A 36 9.25 5.99 11.17
CA GLN A 36 8.54 6.87 12.11
C GLN A 36 7.04 6.90 11.81
N MET A 37 6.67 7.12 10.54
CA MET A 37 5.27 7.12 10.11
C MET A 37 4.61 5.75 10.37
N ARG A 38 5.31 4.65 10.09
CA ARG A 38 4.84 3.28 10.34
C ARG A 38 4.52 3.05 11.80
N ASN A 39 5.40 3.50 12.70
CA ASN A 39 5.24 3.31 14.14
C ASN A 39 4.16 4.23 14.74
N GLN A 40 3.86 5.37 14.13
CA GLN A 40 2.85 6.32 14.60
C GLN A 40 1.42 5.95 14.18
N LEU A 41 1.26 5.27 13.04
CA LEU A 41 -0.05 4.95 12.47
C LEU A 41 -0.55 3.57 12.90
N ALA A 42 -1.86 3.47 13.14
CA ALA A 42 -2.47 2.21 13.55
C ALA A 42 -2.40 1.16 12.42
N LYS A 43 -2.33 -0.14 12.79
CA LYS A 43 -2.37 -1.26 11.83
C LYS A 43 -3.53 -1.17 10.84
N ILE A 44 -4.71 -0.74 11.29
CA ILE A 44 -5.88 -0.58 10.43
C ILE A 44 -5.67 0.47 9.33
N TRP A 45 -4.88 1.52 9.60
CA TRP A 45 -4.54 2.53 8.61
C TRP A 45 -3.67 1.91 7.50
N TRP A 46 -2.65 1.14 7.89
CA TRP A 46 -1.79 0.41 6.94
C TRP A 46 -2.54 -0.64 6.13
N SER A 47 -3.42 -1.43 6.76
CA SER A 47 -4.32 -2.35 6.04
C SER A 47 -5.12 -1.64 4.96
N ARG A 48 -5.75 -0.51 5.31
CA ARG A 48 -6.57 0.27 4.37
C ARG A 48 -5.72 0.80 3.21
N LEU A 49 -4.55 1.35 3.49
CA LEU A 49 -3.64 1.84 2.45
C LEU A 49 -3.26 0.71 1.48
N ILE A 50 -2.82 -0.44 1.98
CA ILE A 50 -2.36 -1.57 1.15
C ILE A 50 -3.51 -2.08 0.26
N ILE A 51 -4.72 -2.23 0.82
CA ILE A 51 -5.90 -2.66 0.05
C ILE A 51 -6.25 -1.63 -1.03
N SER A 52 -6.22 -0.33 -0.70
CA SER A 52 -6.50 0.73 -1.67
C SER A 52 -5.47 0.76 -2.80
N VAL A 53 -4.18 0.60 -2.49
CA VAL A 53 -3.12 0.53 -3.51
C VAL A 53 -3.28 -0.74 -4.37
N ARG A 54 -3.61 -1.90 -3.79
CA ARG A 54 -3.93 -3.11 -4.55
C ARG A 54 -5.07 -2.87 -5.53
N GLY A 55 -6.17 -2.27 -5.08
CA GLY A 55 -7.32 -1.95 -5.93
C GLY A 55 -6.93 -1.01 -7.07
N TYR A 56 -6.10 -0.01 -6.79
CA TYR A 56 -5.59 0.90 -7.80
C TYR A 56 -4.70 0.19 -8.83
N VAL A 57 -3.77 -0.67 -8.40
CA VAL A 57 -2.87 -1.42 -9.29
C VAL A 57 -3.64 -2.42 -10.15
N ALA A 58 -4.63 -3.11 -9.57
CA ALA A 58 -5.47 -4.08 -10.28
C ALA A 58 -6.15 -3.49 -11.52
N ASN A 59 -6.59 -2.22 -11.45
CA ASN A 59 -7.21 -1.52 -12.59
C ASN A 59 -6.29 -1.35 -13.81
N TYR A 60 -4.96 -1.49 -13.65
CA TYR A 60 -4.00 -1.40 -14.75
C TYR A 60 -3.63 -2.75 -15.36
N ILE A 61 -3.96 -3.85 -14.70
CA ILE A 61 -3.57 -5.21 -15.08
C ILE A 61 -4.78 -6.13 -15.29
N GLU A 62 -6.00 -5.58 -15.27
CA GLU A 62 -7.27 -6.32 -15.37
C GLU A 62 -7.36 -7.23 -16.59
N GLU A 63 -6.69 -6.89 -17.70
CA GLU A 63 -6.70 -7.70 -18.93
C GLU A 63 -5.72 -8.89 -18.91
N ASP A 64 -5.01 -9.12 -17.79
CA ASP A 64 -4.00 -10.16 -17.63
C ASP A 64 -4.16 -10.91 -16.29
N ASP A 65 -4.90 -12.01 -16.33
CA ASP A 65 -5.25 -12.84 -15.17
C ASP A 65 -4.01 -13.36 -14.40
N GLU A 66 -2.93 -13.70 -15.12
CA GLU A 66 -1.69 -14.18 -14.49
C GLU A 66 -1.02 -13.05 -13.69
N LYS A 67 -0.94 -11.84 -14.27
CA LYS A 67 -0.43 -10.68 -13.54
C LYS A 67 -1.31 -10.29 -12.37
N LEU A 68 -2.63 -10.42 -12.50
CA LEU A 68 -3.55 -10.14 -11.40
C LEU A 68 -3.31 -11.10 -10.22
N PHE A 69 -3.14 -12.40 -10.50
CA PHE A 69 -2.82 -13.40 -9.48
C PHE A 69 -1.48 -13.11 -8.78
N LEU A 70 -0.42 -12.82 -9.55
CA LEU A 70 0.89 -12.46 -9.00
C LEU A 70 0.85 -11.17 -8.17
N THR A 71 0.02 -10.22 -8.58
CA THR A 71 -0.20 -8.97 -7.85
C THR A 71 -0.87 -9.25 -6.51
N ASP A 72 -1.89 -10.09 -6.48
CA ASP A 72 -2.55 -10.48 -5.24
C ASP A 72 -1.58 -11.16 -4.26
N ASP A 73 -0.76 -12.10 -4.73
CA ASP A 73 0.28 -12.73 -3.92
C ASP A 73 1.27 -11.70 -3.35
N ALA A 74 1.72 -10.74 -4.17
CA ALA A 74 2.62 -9.68 -3.74
C ALA A 74 1.98 -8.81 -2.64
N PHE A 75 0.72 -8.41 -2.81
CA PHE A 75 0.01 -7.58 -1.83
C PHE A 75 -0.31 -8.32 -0.53
N ILE A 76 -0.53 -9.64 -0.59
CA ILE A 76 -0.65 -10.49 0.61
C ILE A 76 0.67 -10.48 1.40
N ILE A 77 1.82 -10.64 0.73
CA ILE A 77 3.14 -10.61 1.38
C ILE A 77 3.42 -9.23 1.98
N ILE A 78 3.11 -8.14 1.25
CA ILE A 78 3.27 -6.77 1.74
C ILE A 78 2.40 -6.53 2.97
N HIS A 79 1.13 -6.94 2.93
CA HIS A 79 0.20 -6.82 4.04
C HIS A 79 0.72 -7.54 5.29
N ARG A 80 1.12 -8.80 5.13
CA ARG A 80 1.71 -9.60 6.21
C ARG A 80 2.94 -8.92 6.83
N ASN A 81 3.85 -8.39 6.01
CA ASN A 81 5.09 -7.79 6.47
C ASN A 81 4.95 -6.36 7.02
N LEU A 82 3.90 -5.63 6.64
CA LEU A 82 3.74 -4.23 7.05
C LEU A 82 2.71 -4.03 8.14
N VAL A 83 1.68 -4.87 8.18
CA VAL A 83 0.55 -4.79 9.12
C VAL A 83 0.66 -5.86 10.21
N GLU A 84 0.89 -7.10 9.78
CA GLU A 84 0.88 -8.27 10.65
C GLU A 84 2.24 -8.55 11.27
N SER A 85 3.31 -7.91 10.79
CA SER A 85 4.58 -7.88 11.49
C SER A 85 4.36 -7.16 12.83
N THR A 86 3.94 -7.91 13.85
CA THR A 86 4.42 -7.68 15.19
C THR A 86 5.89 -7.42 15.07
N VAL A 87 6.34 -6.24 15.47
CA VAL A 87 7.74 -6.05 15.83
C VAL A 87 8.11 -7.28 16.64
N ASN A 88 9.11 -8.04 16.19
CA ASN A 88 9.57 -9.27 16.85
C ASN A 88 10.20 -8.98 18.25
N ASP A 89 9.85 -7.87 18.89
CA ASP A 89 10.30 -7.50 20.23
C ASP A 89 9.63 -8.34 21.33
N ALA A 90 8.54 -9.05 21.03
CA ALA A 90 7.90 -9.94 22.00
C ALA A 90 8.45 -11.38 22.02
N ILE A 91 9.21 -11.80 20.99
CA ILE A 91 9.78 -13.17 20.92
C ILE A 91 11.26 -13.18 21.36
N GLN A 92 11.97 -12.05 21.27
CA GLN A 92 13.31 -11.95 21.88
C GLN A 92 13.28 -11.74 23.40
N GLN A 93 12.18 -11.22 23.98
CA GLN A 93 12.03 -11.09 25.44
C GLN A 93 11.66 -12.40 26.16
N SER A 94 11.19 -13.44 25.46
CA SER A 94 10.89 -14.75 26.05
C SER A 94 12.01 -15.79 25.87
N LEU A 95 13.11 -15.41 25.21
CA LEU A 95 14.27 -16.26 24.92
C LEU A 95 15.58 -15.74 25.55
N LEU A 96 15.52 -14.72 26.39
CA LEU A 96 16.63 -14.39 27.29
C LEU A 96 16.49 -15.23 28.58
N PRO A 97 17.50 -16.04 28.96
CA PRO A 97 17.54 -16.70 30.26
C PRO A 97 17.65 -15.71 31.42
#